data_AF-A0A2K3PAD7-F1
#
_entry.id   AF-A0A2K3PAD7-F1
#
_cell.length_a   1.000
_cell.length_b   1.000
_cell.length_c   1.000
_cell.angle_alpha   90.00
_cell.angle_beta   90.00
_cell.angle_gamma   90.00
#
_symmetry.space_group_name_H-M   'P 1'
#
loop_
_entity.id
_entity.type
_entity.pdbx_description
1 polymer ?
#
loop_
_entity_poly.entity_id
_entity_poly.type
_entity_poly.pdbx_seq_one_letter_code
_entity_poly.pdbx_strand_id
1 'polypeptide(L)'
;MQCQGFVQVDSQFHIGGAVSNVSVYGGPMSDLPITIFQGNNKWWVMIHNKAVGYFPVALFTNLYVADQVSWGGATIAIDAPSPPMGSGYFPDGNLYHSCYFKNIAFKNGTTSPNFGPDKLSIQEFTDSPKCYGVEYYEKTKYGSDDYTLLFGGPGGNECT
;
A
#
# COMPACT_ATOMS: atom_id res chain seq x y z
N MET A 1 2.88 -5.86 23.68
CA MET A 1 1.85 -5.37 22.74
C MET A 1 0.63 -6.27 22.87
N GLN A 2 -0.39 -5.84 23.61
CA GLN A 2 -1.71 -6.49 23.64
C GLN A 2 -2.71 -5.56 22.93
N CYS A 3 -2.53 -5.40 21.62
CA CYS A 3 -3.60 -4.86 20.78
C CYS A 3 -4.49 -6.05 20.40
N GLN A 4 -5.74 -6.08 20.86
CA GLN A 4 -6.71 -7.12 20.45
C GLN A 4 -7.07 -7.05 18.95
N GLY A 5 -6.62 -6.01 18.26
CA GLY A 5 -6.88 -5.77 16.84
C GLY A 5 -6.19 -6.77 15.91
N PHE A 6 -4.95 -7.16 16.18
CA PHE A 6 -4.17 -8.01 15.26
C PHE A 6 -3.52 -9.17 16.00
N VAL A 7 -3.73 -10.38 15.49
CA VAL A 7 -3.09 -11.59 16.00
C VAL A 7 -1.91 -11.92 15.11
N GLN A 8 -0.71 -11.61 15.59
CA GLN A 8 0.54 -11.96 14.92
C GLN A 8 0.84 -13.46 15.10
N VAL A 9 1.25 -14.13 14.02
CA VAL A 9 1.59 -15.56 14.00
C VAL A 9 3.02 -15.82 13.55
N ASP A 10 3.64 -14.89 12.82
CA ASP A 10 5.03 -14.97 12.41
C ASP A 10 5.95 -14.22 13.39
N SER A 11 7.17 -14.72 13.58
CA SER A 11 8.16 -14.10 14.47
C SER A 11 9.25 -13.32 13.74
N GLN A 12 9.32 -13.43 12.40
CA GLN A 12 10.29 -12.75 11.54
C GLN A 12 9.73 -11.42 11.04
N PHE A 13 8.46 -11.40 10.66
CA PHE A 13 7.73 -10.22 10.22
C PHE A 13 6.75 -9.78 11.30
N HIS A 14 6.83 -8.51 11.67
CA HIS A 14 5.92 -7.91 12.64
C HIS A 14 5.33 -6.62 12.07
N ILE A 15 4.03 -6.40 12.34
CA ILE A 15 3.40 -5.12 12.00
C ILE A 15 4.06 -4.01 12.83
N GLY A 16 4.29 -2.86 12.19
CA GLY A 16 5.03 -1.75 12.80
C GLY A 16 6.55 -1.95 12.82
N GLY A 17 7.07 -3.04 12.26
CA GLY A 17 8.49 -3.25 12.07
C GLY A 17 9.07 -2.41 10.96
N ALA A 18 10.32 -1.98 11.15
CA ALA A 18 11.08 -1.33 10.10
C ALA A 18 11.46 -2.35 9.02
N VAL A 19 11.23 -2.00 7.76
CA VAL A 19 11.73 -2.77 6.63
C VAL A 19 13.22 -2.46 6.48
N SER A 20 14.06 -3.49 6.50
CA SER A 20 15.52 -3.32 6.48
C SER A 20 16.09 -3.05 5.09
N ASN A 21 15.50 -3.64 4.05
CA ASN A 21 15.91 -3.44 2.67
C ASN A 21 14.92 -2.50 1.96
N VAL A 22 15.34 -1.25 1.78
CA VAL A 22 14.52 -0.18 1.21
C VAL A 22 15.10 0.30 -0.13
N SER A 23 14.24 0.81 -1.00
CA SER A 23 14.65 1.41 -2.28
C SER A 23 15.44 2.71 -2.07
N VAL A 24 16.31 3.04 -3.02
CA VAL A 24 17.07 4.30 -3.07
C VAL A 24 16.72 5.07 -4.33
N TYR A 25 16.51 6.38 -4.21
CA TYR A 25 16.21 7.25 -5.36
C TYR A 25 17.29 7.13 -6.45
N GLY A 26 16.88 6.79 -7.67
CA GLY A 26 17.76 6.55 -8.82
C GLY A 26 18.67 5.32 -8.68
N GLY A 27 18.45 4.49 -7.66
CA GLY A 27 19.35 3.41 -7.26
C GLY A 27 18.64 2.04 -7.20
N PRO A 28 19.17 1.12 -6.37
CA PRO A 28 18.56 -0.18 -6.18
C PRO A 28 17.12 -0.08 -5.68
N MET A 29 16.24 -0.88 -6.28
CA MET A 29 14.83 -0.97 -5.93
C MET A 29 14.55 -2.26 -5.18
N SER A 30 13.70 -2.17 -4.15
CA SER A 30 13.28 -3.30 -3.33
C SER A 30 11.76 -3.43 -3.37
N ASP A 31 11.28 -4.63 -3.68
CA ASP A 31 9.85 -4.97 -3.71
C ASP A 31 9.48 -5.76 -2.46
N LEU A 32 8.35 -5.41 -1.84
CA LEU A 32 7.75 -6.15 -0.71
C LEU A 32 6.38 -6.69 -1.11
N PRO A 33 6.27 -7.97 -1.53
CA PRO A 33 4.99 -8.56 -1.91
C PRO A 33 4.08 -8.70 -0.70
N ILE A 34 2.92 -8.04 -0.75
CA ILE A 34 1.90 -8.07 0.29
C ILE A 34 0.61 -8.67 -0.29
N THR A 35 -0.05 -9.53 0.47
CA THR A 35 -1.38 -10.05 0.11
C THR A 35 -2.30 -9.98 1.32
N ILE A 36 -3.51 -9.47 1.11
CA ILE A 36 -4.57 -9.46 2.11
C ILE A 36 -5.72 -10.31 1.57
N PHE A 37 -6.22 -11.24 2.38
CA PHE A 37 -7.36 -12.07 1.98
C PHE A 37 -8.21 -12.49 3.19
N GLN A 38 -9.49 -12.70 2.97
CA GLN A 38 -10.38 -13.28 3.96
C GLN A 38 -10.33 -14.81 3.85
N GLY A 39 -10.14 -15.49 4.97
CA GLY A 39 -10.33 -16.94 5.08
C GLY A 39 -10.61 -17.37 6.51
N ASN A 40 -11.58 -18.27 6.70
CA ASN A 40 -11.99 -18.79 8.02
C ASN A 40 -12.35 -17.68 9.02
N ASN A 41 -13.13 -16.69 8.59
CA ASN A 41 -13.56 -15.54 9.40
C ASN A 41 -12.40 -14.69 9.96
N LYS A 42 -11.30 -14.62 9.20
CA LYS A 42 -10.10 -13.84 9.52
C LYS A 42 -9.63 -13.12 8.27
N TRP A 43 -9.19 -11.87 8.43
CA TRP A 43 -8.46 -11.13 7.40
C TRP A 43 -6.97 -11.36 7.58
N TRP A 44 -6.40 -12.21 6.75
CA TRP A 44 -5.00 -12.57 6.79
C TRP A 44 -4.15 -11.54 6.06
N VAL A 45 -2.99 -11.24 6.63
CA VAL A 45 -1.93 -10.45 6.00
C VAL A 45 -0.74 -11.36 5.75
N MET A 46 -0.30 -11.42 4.49
CA MET A 46 0.89 -12.16 4.09
C MET A 46 1.95 -11.22 3.53
N ILE A 47 3.21 -11.52 3.85
CA ILE A 47 4.41 -10.90 3.28
C ILE A 47 5.28 -12.01 2.71
N HIS A 48 5.72 -11.89 1.45
CA HIS A 48 6.49 -12.95 0.76
C HIS A 48 5.85 -14.35 0.86
N ASN A 49 4.51 -14.44 0.76
CA ASN A 49 3.73 -15.67 0.93
C ASN A 49 3.81 -16.31 2.34
N LYS A 50 4.33 -15.60 3.34
CA LYS A 50 4.27 -16.02 4.75
C LYS A 50 3.16 -15.26 5.47
N ALA A 51 2.31 -15.99 6.19
CA ALA A 51 1.27 -15.39 7.02
C ALA A 51 1.90 -14.66 8.20
N VAL A 52 1.82 -13.33 8.19
CA VAL A 52 2.32 -12.47 9.28
C VAL A 52 1.36 -12.55 10.47
N GLY A 53 0.06 -12.57 10.17
CA GLY A 53 -1.00 -12.60 11.16
C GLY A 53 -2.35 -12.28 10.54
N TYR A 54 -3.33 -12.00 11.38
CA TYR A 54 -4.68 -11.70 10.94
C TYR A 54 -5.44 -10.74 11.85
N PHE A 55 -6.40 -10.04 11.27
CA PHE A 55 -7.46 -9.33 11.98
C PHE A 55 -8.69 -10.24 12.12
N PRO A 56 -9.19 -10.51 13.34
CA PRO A 56 -10.47 -11.18 13.52
C PRO A 56 -11.61 -10.41 12.84
N VAL A 57 -12.51 -11.10 12.12
CA VAL A 57 -13.66 -10.45 11.46
C VAL A 57 -14.59 -9.77 12.46
N ALA A 58 -14.64 -10.22 13.72
CA ALA A 58 -15.42 -9.62 14.79
C ALA A 58 -15.06 -8.15 15.10
N LEU A 59 -13.92 -7.66 14.60
CA LEU A 59 -13.54 -6.25 14.71
C LEU A 59 -14.27 -5.35 13.71
N PHE A 60 -14.87 -5.93 12.67
CA PHE A 60 -15.48 -5.19 11.58
C PHE A 60 -16.99 -5.42 11.57
N THR A 61 -17.75 -4.33 11.49
CA THR A 61 -19.22 -4.40 11.36
C THR A 61 -19.68 -4.59 9.92
N ASN A 62 -18.84 -4.23 8.95
CA ASN A 62 -19.17 -4.20 7.51
C ASN A 62 -18.14 -4.88 6.59
N LEU A 63 -17.01 -5.40 7.10
CA LEU A 63 -15.99 -6.10 6.29
C LEU A 63 -16.06 -7.62 6.44
N TYR A 64 -17.25 -8.20 6.31
CA TYR A 64 -17.39 -9.66 6.14
C TYR A 64 -16.88 -10.11 4.76
N VAL A 65 -17.04 -9.22 3.77
CA VAL A 65 -16.46 -9.24 2.42
C VAL A 65 -15.81 -7.88 2.16
N ALA A 66 -14.92 -7.79 1.17
CA ALA A 66 -14.38 -6.50 0.75
C ALA A 66 -15.40 -5.76 -0.14
N ASP A 67 -15.63 -4.48 0.15
CA ASP A 67 -16.50 -3.59 -0.63
C ASP A 67 -15.67 -2.53 -1.39
N GLN A 68 -14.64 -1.98 -0.73
CA GLN A 68 -13.68 -1.06 -1.31
C GLN A 68 -12.25 -1.54 -1.03
N VAL A 69 -11.35 -1.26 -1.97
CA VAL A 69 -9.90 -1.46 -1.81
C VAL A 69 -9.19 -0.16 -2.16
N SER A 70 -8.11 0.13 -1.45
CA SER A 70 -7.31 1.34 -1.67
C SER A 70 -5.84 1.03 -1.44
N TRP A 71 -4.99 1.71 -2.19
CA TRP A 71 -3.54 1.69 -2.07
C TRP A 71 -3.08 3.12 -1.87
N GLY A 72 -2.10 3.32 -0.99
CA GLY A 72 -1.61 4.66 -0.69
C GLY A 72 -0.72 4.69 0.54
N GLY A 73 -0.46 5.90 1.00
CA GLY A 73 0.34 6.18 2.18
C GLY A 73 -0.26 7.35 2.95
N ALA A 74 0.11 7.43 4.23
CA ALA A 74 -0.22 8.55 5.08
C ALA A 74 1.04 9.00 5.81
N THR A 75 1.13 10.31 6.05
CA THR A 75 2.12 10.90 6.95
C THR A 75 1.37 11.54 8.11
N ILE A 76 2.00 11.59 9.27
CA ILE A 76 1.45 12.24 10.45
C ILE A 76 2.52 13.14 11.02
N ALA A 77 2.16 14.39 11.29
CA ALA A 77 3.00 15.36 11.99
C ALA A 77 2.14 16.08 13.02
N ILE A 78 2.70 16.29 14.21
CA ILE A 78 2.07 17.05 15.30
C ILE A 78 3.04 18.15 15.68
N ASP A 79 2.61 19.41 15.55
CA ASP A 79 3.41 20.60 15.85
C ASP A 79 4.78 20.64 15.15
N ALA A 80 4.88 20.03 13.97
CA ALA A 80 6.09 19.93 13.17
C ALA A 80 5.76 20.00 11.67
N PRO A 81 6.74 20.37 10.80
CA PRO A 81 6.58 20.24 9.36
C PRO A 81 6.22 18.80 8.98
N SER A 82 5.32 18.62 8.01
CA SER A 82 4.96 17.28 7.55
C SER A 82 6.17 16.57 6.95
N PRO A 83 6.42 15.30 7.30
CA PRO A 83 7.62 14.60 6.86
C PRO A 83 7.54 14.24 5.36
N PRO A 84 8.67 13.98 4.71
CA PRO A 84 8.67 13.45 3.36
C PRO A 84 7.94 12.09 3.30
N MET A 85 7.20 11.87 2.22
CA MET A 85 6.53 10.59 1.93
C MET A 85 7.27 9.83 0.82
N GLY A 86 7.47 8.53 1.01
CA GLY A 86 8.11 7.68 0.02
C GLY A 86 9.57 8.09 -0.23
N SER A 87 9.89 8.46 -1.46
CA SER A 87 11.23 8.94 -1.83
C SER A 87 11.50 10.40 -1.42
N GLY A 88 10.48 11.14 -0.96
CA GLY A 88 10.58 12.58 -0.73
C GLY A 88 10.42 13.44 -1.98
N TYR A 89 10.06 12.84 -3.12
CA TYR A 89 9.84 13.53 -4.39
C TYR A 89 8.42 13.26 -4.90
N PHE A 90 7.88 14.22 -5.65
CA PHE A 90 6.65 13.99 -6.39
C PHE A 90 6.84 12.88 -7.43
N PRO A 91 5.80 12.09 -7.70
CA PRO A 91 5.84 11.14 -8.80
C PRO A 91 6.11 11.86 -10.13
N ASP A 92 7.00 11.29 -10.93
CA ASP A 92 7.42 11.82 -12.23
C ASP A 92 7.26 10.77 -13.34
N GLY A 93 6.50 9.72 -13.06
CA GLY A 93 6.34 8.58 -13.96
C GLY A 93 7.57 7.67 -14.07
N ASN A 94 8.55 7.77 -13.17
CA ASN A 94 9.69 6.86 -13.08
C ASN A 94 9.68 6.06 -11.77
N LEU A 95 9.63 4.72 -11.88
CA LEU A 95 9.67 3.81 -10.74
C LEU A 95 10.92 4.00 -9.88
N TYR A 96 12.07 4.33 -10.47
CA TYR A 96 13.33 4.49 -9.73
C TYR A 96 13.38 5.78 -8.93
N HIS A 97 12.45 6.72 -9.14
CA HIS A 97 12.41 8.01 -8.46
C HIS A 97 11.29 8.12 -7.42
N SER A 98 10.31 7.21 -7.46
CA SER A 98 9.08 7.29 -6.68
C SER A 98 8.87 6.06 -5.80
N CYS A 99 8.14 6.21 -4.70
CA CYS A 99 7.58 5.05 -4.03
C CYS A 99 6.38 4.53 -4.84
N TYR A 100 6.11 3.23 -4.77
CA TYR A 100 5.07 2.64 -5.59
C TYR A 100 4.37 1.44 -4.96
N PHE A 101 3.16 1.20 -5.44
CA PHE A 101 2.52 -0.11 -5.48
C PHE A 101 2.49 -0.58 -6.93
N LYS A 102 2.92 -1.80 -7.21
CA LYS A 102 2.93 -2.42 -8.55
C LYS A 102 2.30 -3.81 -8.49
N ASN A 103 1.91 -4.35 -9.64
CA ASN A 103 1.12 -5.58 -9.75
C ASN A 103 -0.16 -5.51 -8.92
N ILE A 104 -0.81 -4.34 -8.91
CA ILE A 104 -2.03 -4.11 -8.15
C ILE A 104 -3.15 -4.98 -8.72
N ALA A 105 -3.72 -5.82 -7.87
CA ALA A 105 -4.86 -6.65 -8.22
C ALA A 105 -5.71 -7.03 -7.00
N PHE A 106 -6.96 -7.40 -7.24
CA PHE A 106 -7.88 -7.95 -6.27
C PHE A 106 -8.63 -9.15 -6.89
N LYS A 107 -9.27 -9.98 -6.05
CA LYS A 107 -10.02 -11.15 -6.51
C LYS A 107 -11.32 -11.31 -5.73
N ASN A 108 -12.39 -11.66 -6.43
CA ASN A 108 -13.67 -11.95 -5.81
C ASN A 108 -13.78 -13.46 -5.47
N GLY A 109 -13.01 -13.91 -4.48
CA GLY A 109 -12.96 -15.32 -4.05
C GLY A 109 -11.66 -16.05 -4.44
N THR A 110 -11.45 -17.24 -3.87
CA THR A 110 -10.19 -17.99 -3.97
C THR A 110 -9.94 -18.62 -5.35
N THR A 111 -11.00 -18.93 -6.09
CA THR A 111 -10.94 -19.53 -7.44
C THR A 111 -11.07 -18.52 -8.57
N SER A 112 -11.35 -17.26 -8.24
CA SER A 112 -11.53 -16.19 -9.22
C SER A 112 -10.18 -15.70 -9.74
N PRO A 113 -10.10 -15.29 -11.02
CA PRO A 113 -8.89 -14.66 -11.53
C PRO A 113 -8.60 -13.34 -10.80
N ASN A 114 -7.35 -12.89 -10.88
CA ASN A 114 -6.97 -11.56 -10.45
C ASN A 114 -7.56 -10.53 -11.41
N PHE A 115 -8.20 -9.51 -10.86
CA PHE A 115 -8.68 -8.33 -11.55
C PHE A 115 -7.82 -7.14 -11.17
N GLY A 116 -7.40 -6.35 -12.15
CA GLY A 116 -6.80 -5.05 -11.86
C GLY A 116 -7.85 -3.96 -11.79
N PRO A 117 -7.53 -2.82 -11.16
CA PRO A 117 -8.43 -1.68 -11.16
C PRO A 117 -8.43 -1.01 -12.54
N ASP A 118 -9.55 -1.03 -13.26
CA ASP A 118 -9.68 -0.21 -14.47
C ASP A 118 -9.64 1.29 -14.11
N LYS A 119 -9.08 2.14 -14.97
CA LYS A 119 -8.93 3.58 -14.69
C LYS A 119 -10.24 4.29 -14.42
N LEU A 120 -11.34 3.83 -15.03
CA LEU A 120 -12.68 4.37 -14.77
C LEU A 120 -13.21 4.05 -13.36
N SER A 121 -12.64 3.06 -12.67
CA SER A 121 -12.97 2.69 -11.29
C SER A 121 -11.96 3.18 -10.26
N ILE A 122 -10.95 3.95 -10.68
CA ILE A 122 -9.94 4.55 -9.81
C ILE A 122 -10.24 6.02 -9.55
N GLN A 123 -10.09 6.40 -8.29
CA GLN A 123 -10.03 7.79 -7.86
C GLN A 123 -8.65 8.04 -7.24
N GLU A 124 -7.86 8.88 -7.90
CA GLU A 124 -6.64 9.43 -7.32
C GLU A 124 -7.01 10.53 -6.31
N PHE A 125 -6.45 10.46 -5.11
CA PHE A 125 -6.77 11.38 -4.02
C PHE A 125 -5.52 11.75 -3.22
N THR A 126 -5.41 13.04 -2.90
CA THR A 126 -4.46 13.58 -1.92
C THR A 126 -5.15 14.69 -1.16
N ASP A 127 -4.98 14.70 0.16
CA ASP A 127 -5.43 15.76 1.06
C ASP A 127 -4.57 17.02 0.95
N SER A 128 -3.28 16.87 0.63
CA SER A 128 -2.33 17.98 0.51
C SER A 128 -1.54 17.93 -0.81
N PRO A 129 -2.14 18.34 -1.95
CA PRO A 129 -1.52 18.25 -3.28
C PRO A 129 -0.25 19.10 -3.43
N LYS A 130 -0.06 20.13 -2.58
CA LYS A 130 1.17 20.92 -2.53
C LYS A 130 2.37 20.17 -1.95
N CYS A 131 2.12 19.10 -1.20
CA CYS A 131 3.14 18.36 -0.47
C CYS A 131 3.30 16.93 -0.96
N TYR A 132 2.22 16.32 -1.44
CA TYR A 132 2.18 14.93 -1.85
C TYR A 132 1.48 14.80 -3.20
N GLY A 133 1.96 13.86 -3.99
CA GLY A 133 1.38 13.49 -5.28
C GLY A 133 1.11 12.00 -5.32
N VAL A 134 0.13 11.66 -6.15
CA VAL A 134 -0.21 10.30 -6.51
C VAL A 134 -0.44 10.27 -8.02
N GLU A 135 0.04 9.24 -8.68
CA GLU A 135 -0.16 9.03 -10.12
C GLU A 135 -0.47 7.57 -10.40
N TYR A 136 -1.62 7.31 -11.01
CA TYR A 136 -2.02 5.97 -11.41
C TYR A 136 -1.70 5.66 -12.87
N TYR A 137 -1.15 4.47 -13.09
CA TYR A 137 -0.80 3.94 -14.40
C TYR A 137 -1.44 2.57 -14.61
N GLU A 138 -2.25 2.47 -15.66
CA GLU A 138 -2.76 1.18 -16.14
C GLU A 138 -1.67 0.35 -16.82
N LYS A 139 -2.07 -0.84 -17.26
CA LYS A 139 -1.25 -1.81 -18.01
C LYS A 139 -0.30 -1.14 -19.00
N THR A 140 0.82 -1.81 -19.26
CA THR A 140 1.81 -1.54 -20.33
C THR A 140 2.88 -0.49 -20.03
N LYS A 141 2.71 0.40 -19.04
CA LYS A 141 3.76 1.39 -18.74
C LYS A 141 5.02 0.75 -18.13
N TYR A 142 4.84 -0.16 -17.17
CA TYR A 142 5.95 -0.79 -16.44
C TYR A 142 6.01 -2.32 -16.60
N GLY A 143 5.06 -2.89 -17.35
CA GLY A 143 4.97 -4.32 -17.62
C GLY A 143 3.65 -4.69 -18.28
N SER A 144 3.59 -5.87 -18.90
CA SER A 144 2.32 -6.45 -19.37
C SER A 144 1.45 -6.76 -18.16
N ASP A 145 0.22 -6.22 -18.15
CA ASP A 145 -0.76 -6.38 -17.05
C ASP A 145 -0.34 -5.79 -15.69
N ASP A 146 0.66 -4.90 -15.66
CA ASP A 146 1.07 -4.20 -14.43
C ASP A 146 0.23 -2.93 -14.22
N TYR A 147 -0.56 -2.93 -13.15
CA TYR A 147 -1.25 -1.75 -12.63
C TYR A 147 -0.41 -1.16 -11.51
N THR A 148 -0.03 0.11 -11.66
CA THR A 148 0.95 0.76 -10.80
C THR A 148 0.42 2.09 -10.27
N LEU A 149 0.62 2.30 -8.97
CA LEU A 149 0.40 3.58 -8.29
C LEU A 149 1.75 4.13 -7.87
N LEU A 150 2.14 5.29 -8.39
CA LEU A 150 3.28 6.04 -7.85
C LEU A 150 2.78 7.04 -6.82
N PHE A 151 3.53 7.24 -5.74
CA PHE A 151 3.20 8.22 -4.73
C PHE A 151 4.45 8.73 -4.01
N GLY A 152 4.35 9.93 -3.45
CA GLY A 152 5.43 10.53 -2.68
C GLY A 152 5.29 12.04 -2.59
N GLY A 153 6.27 12.66 -1.96
CA GLY A 153 6.39 14.11 -1.95
C GLY A 153 7.27 14.62 -0.81
N PRO A 154 7.76 15.86 -0.92
CA PRO A 154 8.75 16.41 0.01
C PRO A 154 8.21 16.68 1.42
N GLY A 155 6.89 16.75 1.60
CA GLY A 155 6.31 17.28 2.82
C GLY A 155 6.61 18.78 2.98
N GLY A 156 6.64 19.27 4.22
CA GLY A 156 6.95 20.66 4.55
C GLY A 156 5.89 21.36 5.41
N ASN A 157 5.92 22.69 5.38
CA ASN A 157 5.10 23.53 6.28
C ASN A 157 3.70 23.84 5.75
N GLU A 158 3.43 23.62 4.46
CA GLU A 158 2.16 23.98 3.80
C GLU A 158 1.38 22.75 3.32
N CYS A 159 1.32 21.72 4.16
CA CYS A 159 0.57 20.49 3.88
C CYS A 159 -0.80 20.59 4.54
N THR A 160 -1.70 21.29 3.85
CA THR A 160 -3.11 21.47 4.21
C THR A 160 -4.01 20.99 3.10
#